data_AF-A0A1J4JV52-F1
#
_entry.id   AF-A0A1J4JV52-F1
#
_cell.length_a   1.000
_cell.length_b   1.000
_cell.length_c   1.000
_cell.angle_alpha   90.00
_cell.angle_beta   90.00
_cell.angle_gamma   90.00
#
_symmetry.space_group_name_H-M   'P 1'
#
loop_
_entity.id
_entity.type
_entity.pdbx_description
1 polymer ?
#
loop_
_entity_poly.entity_id
_entity_poly.type
_entity_poly.pdbx_seq_one_letter_code
_entity_poly.pdbx_strand_id
1 'polypeptide(L)'
;MISLVLVGFIAYVAFLMLLVYTMICGNNKFHRNGLIGKFYRFITITTLDWFNSTARKICPKCCFPDDDDEYNTCMGPKGPCRFFVAFFFYFIYMLFSLIYLINVYPNLYNIYGPESVELHKFLSIFVLPWPWVIFILFQFLDPGEIRNDNVESYLKIYPYDYVLYFPNLCPTLQIPVVPRSRYCRYTQKRIAYVEFFISYLHFE
;
A
#
# COMPACT_ATOMS: atom_id res chain seq x y z
N MET A 1 -5.66 -14.36 34.14
CA MET A 1 -5.29 -13.27 33.20
C MET A 1 -4.82 -13.79 31.84
N ILE A 2 -3.94 -14.80 31.78
CA ILE A 2 -3.43 -15.40 30.52
C ILE A 2 -4.55 -15.91 29.59
N SER A 3 -5.61 -16.53 30.13
CA SER A 3 -6.72 -17.06 29.32
C SER A 3 -7.51 -15.97 28.57
N LEU A 4 -7.74 -14.81 29.19
CA LEU A 4 -8.52 -13.72 28.59
C LEU A 4 -7.73 -12.99 27.49
N VAL A 5 -6.41 -12.84 27.69
CA VAL A 5 -5.49 -12.31 26.69
C VAL A 5 -5.35 -13.28 25.51
N LEU A 6 -5.26 -14.60 25.77
CA LEU A 6 -5.19 -15.62 24.73
C LEU A 6 -6.48 -15.69 23.90
N VAL A 7 -7.64 -15.62 24.56
CA VAL A 7 -8.95 -15.55 23.88
C VAL A 7 -9.05 -14.28 23.04
N GLY A 8 -8.62 -13.13 23.56
CA GLY A 8 -8.56 -11.89 22.80
C GLY A 8 -7.64 -11.97 21.57
N PHE A 9 -6.48 -12.62 21.72
CA PHE A 9 -5.54 -12.84 20.61
C PHE A 9 -6.12 -13.77 19.54
N ILE A 10 -6.76 -14.88 19.93
CA ILE A 10 -7.42 -15.81 18.99
C ILE A 10 -8.56 -15.10 18.26
N ALA A 11 -9.38 -14.31 18.96
CA ALA A 11 -10.45 -13.54 18.34
C ALA A 11 -9.92 -12.49 17.35
N TYR A 12 -8.81 -11.83 17.68
CA TYR A 12 -8.14 -10.88 16.79
C TYR A 12 -7.59 -11.55 15.53
N VAL A 13 -6.90 -12.70 15.68
CA VAL A 13 -6.39 -13.47 14.54
C VAL A 13 -7.54 -13.99 13.68
N ALA A 14 -8.61 -14.50 14.27
CA ALA A 14 -9.79 -14.95 13.54
C ALA A 14 -10.47 -13.80 12.78
N PHE A 15 -10.56 -12.62 13.39
CA PHE A 15 -11.08 -11.41 12.75
C PHE A 15 -10.22 -10.98 11.56
N LEU A 16 -8.89 -10.96 11.71
CA LEU A 16 -7.97 -10.65 10.61
C LEU A 16 -8.08 -11.66 9.48
N MET A 17 -8.13 -12.95 9.79
CA MET A 17 -8.30 -14.01 8.78
C MET A 17 -9.63 -13.87 8.04
N LEU A 18 -10.72 -13.53 8.75
CA LEU A 18 -12.02 -13.24 8.13
C LEU A 18 -11.96 -11.98 7.25
N LEU A 19 -11.27 -10.93 7.69
CA LEU A 19 -11.11 -9.70 6.93
C LEU A 19 -10.30 -9.95 5.65
N VAL A 20 -9.16 -10.64 5.75
CA VAL A 20 -8.36 -11.03 4.59
C VAL A 20 -9.17 -11.93 3.65
N TYR A 21 -9.90 -12.91 4.19
CA TYR A 21 -10.77 -13.78 3.40
C TYR A 21 -11.86 -13.00 2.65
N THR A 22 -12.52 -12.04 3.32
CA THR A 22 -13.56 -11.22 2.70
C THR A 22 -12.99 -10.32 1.61
N MET A 23 -11.77 -9.80 1.76
CA MET A 23 -11.09 -9.00 0.73
C MET A 23 -10.65 -9.83 -0.48
N ILE A 24 -10.16 -11.07 -0.29
CA ILE A 24 -9.71 -11.95 -1.38
C ILE A 24 -10.91 -12.58 -2.11
N CYS A 25 -11.85 -13.15 -1.35
CA CYS A 25 -12.94 -13.97 -1.89
C CYS A 25 -14.25 -13.19 -2.09
N GLY A 26 -14.37 -11.97 -1.59
CA GLY A 26 -15.60 -11.17 -1.61
C GLY A 26 -16.11 -10.83 -3.00
N ASN A 27 -15.21 -10.68 -3.98
CA ASN A 27 -15.56 -10.42 -5.38
C ASN A 27 -15.72 -11.69 -6.24
N ASN A 28 -15.56 -12.89 -5.66
CA ASN A 28 -15.71 -14.14 -6.39
C ASN A 28 -17.20 -14.41 -6.72
N LYS A 29 -17.48 -15.04 -7.87
CA LYS A 29 -18.84 -15.34 -8.37
C LYS A 29 -19.70 -16.07 -7.32
N PHE A 30 -19.07 -16.92 -6.51
CA PHE A 30 -19.71 -17.68 -5.45
C PHE A 30 -20.20 -16.82 -4.26
N HIS A 31 -19.42 -15.81 -3.84
CA HIS A 31 -19.75 -14.97 -2.68
C HIS A 31 -20.36 -13.61 -3.03
N ARG A 32 -20.38 -13.21 -4.31
CA ARG A 32 -20.78 -11.88 -4.81
C ARG A 32 -22.16 -11.40 -4.34
N ASN A 33 -23.10 -12.31 -4.13
CA ASN A 33 -24.47 -12.02 -3.66
C ASN A 33 -24.73 -12.47 -2.22
N GLY A 34 -23.74 -13.08 -1.55
CA GLY A 34 -23.83 -13.55 -0.18
C GLY A 34 -23.46 -12.47 0.86
N LEU A 35 -23.46 -12.85 2.13
CA LEU A 35 -23.09 -11.98 3.25
C LEU A 35 -21.65 -11.44 3.12
N ILE A 36 -20.72 -12.32 2.73
CA ILE A 36 -19.30 -11.96 2.49
C ILE A 36 -19.19 -10.92 1.36
N GLY A 37 -19.93 -11.08 0.26
CA GLY A 37 -19.96 -10.10 -0.83
C GLY A 37 -20.59 -8.77 -0.42
N LYS A 38 -21.63 -8.77 0.42
CA LYS A 38 -22.21 -7.54 0.99
C LYS A 38 -21.21 -6.81 1.89
N PHE A 39 -20.55 -7.54 2.79
CA PHE A 39 -19.52 -6.99 3.68
C PHE A 39 -18.33 -6.44 2.90
N TYR A 40 -17.88 -7.16 1.88
CA TYR A 40 -16.87 -6.70 0.94
C TYR A 40 -17.27 -5.38 0.26
N ARG A 41 -18.49 -5.28 -0.29
CA ARG A 41 -18.97 -4.03 -0.92
C ARG A 41 -19.12 -2.88 0.09
N PHE A 42 -19.55 -3.18 1.32
CA PHE A 42 -19.63 -2.18 2.37
C PHE A 42 -18.25 -1.59 2.67
N ILE A 43 -17.24 -2.45 2.88
CA ILE A 43 -15.86 -2.01 3.11
C ILE A 43 -15.32 -1.26 1.89
N THR A 44 -15.42 -1.84 0.69
CA THR A 44 -14.71 -1.32 -0.48
C THR A 44 -15.41 -0.17 -1.21
N ILE A 45 -16.73 -0.03 -1.09
CA ILE A 45 -17.51 1.01 -1.78
C ILE A 45 -18.06 2.01 -0.76
N THR A 46 -18.85 1.53 0.22
CA THR A 46 -19.60 2.43 1.12
C THR A 46 -18.72 3.23 2.06
N THR A 47 -17.71 2.62 2.71
CA THR A 47 -16.82 3.38 3.61
C THR A 47 -16.03 4.46 2.87
N LEU A 48 -15.80 4.21 1.60
CA LEU A 48 -14.92 4.96 0.76
C LEU A 48 -15.61 6.14 0.10
N ASP A 49 -16.86 5.96 -0.33
CA ASP A 49 -17.74 7.05 -0.75
C ASP A 49 -17.99 8.02 0.39
N TRP A 50 -18.13 7.49 1.61
CA TRP A 50 -18.23 8.31 2.83
C TRP A 50 -16.94 9.11 3.08
N PHE A 51 -15.78 8.47 2.94
CA PHE A 51 -14.48 9.14 3.13
C PHE A 51 -14.22 10.19 2.04
N ASN A 52 -14.49 9.88 0.78
CA ASN A 52 -14.36 10.80 -0.34
C ASN A 52 -15.34 11.97 -0.23
N SER A 53 -16.58 11.74 0.17
CA SER A 53 -17.56 12.80 0.45
C SER A 53 -17.08 13.72 1.57
N THR A 54 -16.48 13.15 2.61
CA THR A 54 -15.94 13.91 3.74
C THR A 54 -14.68 14.69 3.34
N ALA A 55 -13.77 14.08 2.59
CA ALA A 55 -12.56 14.71 2.08
C ALA A 55 -12.88 15.86 1.11
N ARG A 56 -13.86 15.70 0.20
CA ARG A 56 -14.31 16.79 -0.70
C ARG A 56 -14.87 17.99 0.07
N LYS A 57 -15.51 17.77 1.23
CA LYS A 57 -15.97 18.86 2.11
C LYS A 57 -14.82 19.61 2.78
N ILE A 58 -13.71 18.92 3.05
CA ILE A 58 -12.55 19.49 3.77
C ILE A 58 -11.55 20.15 2.79
N CYS A 59 -11.35 19.57 1.59
CA CYS A 59 -10.39 20.09 0.61
C CYS A 59 -10.88 19.90 -0.83
N PRO A 60 -11.64 20.87 -1.39
CA PRO A 60 -12.33 20.70 -2.67
C PRO A 60 -11.43 20.80 -3.92
N LYS A 61 -10.17 21.27 -3.82
CA LYS A 61 -9.32 21.54 -5.00
C LYS A 61 -7.98 20.82 -5.09
N CYS A 62 -7.49 20.21 -4.00
CA CYS A 62 -6.11 19.67 -3.98
C CYS A 62 -6.01 18.17 -4.34
N CYS A 63 -7.08 17.40 -4.20
CA CYS A 63 -7.00 15.92 -4.24
C CYS A 63 -7.88 15.23 -5.29
N PHE A 64 -8.81 15.94 -5.93
CA PHE A 64 -9.76 15.35 -6.87
C PHE A 64 -9.75 16.15 -8.18
N PRO A 65 -9.05 15.67 -9.22
CA PRO A 65 -9.28 16.15 -10.57
C PRO A 65 -10.72 15.80 -10.95
N ASP A 66 -11.48 16.77 -11.43
CA ASP A 66 -12.73 16.53 -12.14
C ASP A 66 -12.37 15.76 -13.42
N ASP A 67 -12.83 14.51 -13.59
CA ASP A 67 -12.88 13.87 -14.91
C ASP A 67 -13.78 12.63 -14.92
N ASP A 68 -14.74 12.69 -15.83
CA ASP A 68 -15.83 11.76 -16.15
C ASP A 68 -15.37 10.46 -16.87
N ASP A 69 -14.26 9.85 -16.46
CA ASP A 69 -13.77 8.64 -17.13
C ASP A 69 -14.23 7.34 -16.45
N GLU A 70 -15.14 6.69 -17.16
CA GLU A 70 -15.79 5.40 -16.91
C GLU A 70 -14.81 4.21 -16.90
N TYR A 71 -13.91 4.12 -15.92
CA TYR A 71 -13.22 2.87 -15.60
C TYR A 71 -13.81 2.24 -14.33
N ASN A 72 -14.78 1.34 -14.54
CA ASN A 72 -15.44 0.46 -13.57
C ASN A 72 -14.48 -0.57 -12.93
N THR A 73 -13.26 -0.18 -12.57
CA THR A 73 -12.28 -1.02 -11.89
C THR A 73 -12.03 -0.51 -10.48
N CYS A 74 -12.23 -1.40 -9.51
CA CYS A 74 -12.06 -1.12 -8.08
C CYS A 74 -10.62 -0.71 -7.71
N MET A 75 -9.64 -1.09 -8.53
CA MET A 75 -8.22 -0.72 -8.45
C MET A 75 -7.83 0.07 -9.70
N GLY A 76 -7.24 1.26 -9.51
CA GLY A 76 -6.82 2.18 -10.56
C GLY A 76 -6.46 3.56 -9.98
N PRO A 77 -5.68 4.39 -10.71
CA PRO A 77 -5.22 5.70 -10.21
C PRO A 77 -6.38 6.69 -9.98
N LYS A 78 -7.52 6.44 -10.64
CA LYS A 78 -8.81 7.11 -10.44
C LYS A 78 -9.84 6.25 -9.68
N GLY A 79 -9.45 5.07 -9.23
CA GLY A 79 -10.33 4.11 -8.56
C GLY A 79 -10.71 4.57 -7.16
N PRO A 80 -11.91 4.23 -6.68
CA PRO A 80 -12.35 4.65 -5.36
C PRO A 80 -11.35 4.15 -4.29
N CYS A 81 -10.78 2.94 -4.41
CA CYS A 81 -9.91 2.31 -3.39
C CYS A 81 -8.46 2.82 -3.30
N ARG A 82 -8.12 3.95 -3.93
CA ARG A 82 -6.75 4.50 -3.93
C ARG A 82 -6.16 4.66 -2.53
N PHE A 83 -6.93 5.20 -1.57
CA PHE A 83 -6.45 5.42 -0.20
C PHE A 83 -6.69 4.25 0.75
N PHE A 84 -7.35 3.17 0.31
CA PHE A 84 -7.73 2.07 1.19
C PHE A 84 -6.51 1.34 1.76
N VAL A 85 -5.54 1.00 0.90
CA VAL A 85 -4.33 0.28 1.31
C VAL A 85 -3.49 1.14 2.26
N ALA A 86 -3.38 2.44 1.95
CA ALA A 86 -2.73 3.41 2.82
C ALA A 86 -3.41 3.47 4.19
N PHE A 87 -4.72 3.71 4.23
CA PHE A 87 -5.47 3.82 5.47
C PHE A 87 -5.37 2.55 6.33
N PHE A 88 -5.47 1.37 5.71
CA PHE A 88 -5.32 0.09 6.40
C PHE A 88 -3.93 -0.07 7.03
N PHE A 89 -2.87 0.27 6.29
CA PHE A 89 -1.50 0.24 6.81
C PHE A 89 -1.30 1.22 7.97
N TYR A 90 -1.79 2.47 7.82
CA TYR A 90 -1.75 3.49 8.87
C TYR A 90 -2.46 3.04 10.14
N PHE A 91 -3.66 2.49 9.99
CA PHE A 91 -4.48 2.06 11.12
C PHE A 91 -3.82 0.91 11.89
N ILE A 92 -3.33 -0.11 11.18
CA ILE A 92 -2.63 -1.24 11.82
C ILE A 92 -1.35 -0.77 12.51
N TYR A 93 -0.53 0.04 11.85
CA TYR A 93 0.71 0.55 12.43
C TYR A 93 0.44 1.44 13.65
N MET A 94 -0.61 2.26 13.61
CA MET A 94 -1.03 3.09 14.73
C MET A 94 -1.46 2.24 15.94
N LEU A 95 -2.22 1.16 15.71
CA LEU A 95 -2.60 0.23 16.77
C LEU A 95 -1.39 -0.48 17.39
N PHE A 96 -0.44 -0.95 16.57
CA PHE A 96 0.81 -1.52 17.08
C PHE A 96 1.64 -0.52 17.89
N SER A 97 1.73 0.71 17.40
CA SER A 97 2.45 1.81 18.06
C SER A 97 1.84 2.14 19.42
N LEU A 98 0.51 2.20 19.53
CA LEU A 98 -0.18 2.43 20.80
C LEU A 98 0.04 1.29 21.80
N ILE A 99 -0.08 0.03 21.36
CA ILE A 99 0.15 -1.13 22.21
C ILE A 99 1.59 -1.13 22.74
N TYR A 100 2.56 -0.79 21.88
CA TYR A 100 3.96 -0.66 22.25
C TYR A 100 4.18 0.43 23.32
N LEU A 101 3.62 1.62 23.10
CA LEU A 101 3.75 2.74 24.04
C LEU A 101 3.08 2.48 25.40
N ILE A 102 2.00 1.71 25.45
CA ILE A 102 1.29 1.41 26.71
C ILE A 102 1.97 0.25 27.46
N ASN A 103 2.39 -0.81 26.76
CA ASN A 103 2.81 -2.05 27.43
C ASN A 103 4.33 -2.22 27.50
N VAL A 104 5.06 -1.78 26.47
CA VAL A 104 6.51 -2.04 26.35
C VAL A 104 7.32 -0.85 26.81
N TYR A 105 6.96 0.36 26.38
CA TYR A 105 7.67 1.60 26.73
C TYR A 105 7.87 1.84 28.25
N PRO A 106 6.86 1.67 29.14
CA PRO A 106 7.08 1.84 30.58
C PRO A 106 7.98 0.76 31.18
N ASN A 107 8.05 -0.41 30.56
CA ASN A 107 8.81 -1.57 31.04
C ASN A 107 10.22 -1.66 30.46
N LEU A 108 10.67 -0.66 29.67
CA LEU A 108 11.99 -0.67 29.03
C LEU A 108 13.14 -0.84 30.03
N TYR A 109 13.01 -0.29 31.23
CA TYR A 109 14.02 -0.43 32.30
C TYR A 109 14.23 -1.90 32.70
N ASN A 110 13.15 -2.68 32.78
CA ASN A 110 13.19 -4.09 33.14
C ASN A 110 13.75 -4.98 32.02
N ILE A 111 13.70 -4.52 30.78
CA ILE A 111 14.11 -5.29 29.59
C ILE A 111 15.60 -5.05 29.25
N TYR A 112 16.02 -3.78 29.24
CA TYR A 112 17.33 -3.37 28.72
C TYR A 112 18.35 -3.00 29.82
N GLY A 113 17.93 -2.99 31.09
CA GLY A 113 18.78 -2.65 32.22
C GLY A 113 19.16 -1.15 32.26
N PRO A 114 19.84 -0.70 33.34
CA PRO A 114 20.07 0.71 33.60
C PRO A 114 21.06 1.38 32.62
N GLU A 115 22.01 0.64 32.05
CA GLU A 115 23.09 1.22 31.23
C GLU A 115 22.63 1.68 29.85
N SER A 116 21.59 1.06 29.27
CA SER A 116 21.16 1.33 27.89
C SER A 116 19.73 1.85 27.77
N VAL A 117 19.00 1.98 28.89
CA VAL A 117 17.58 2.37 28.92
C VAL A 117 17.32 3.76 28.35
N GLU A 118 18.22 4.72 28.56
CA GLU A 118 18.04 6.10 28.09
C GLU A 118 18.11 6.17 26.56
N LEU A 119 19.08 5.48 25.97
CA LEU A 119 19.21 5.37 24.52
C LEU A 119 17.99 4.67 23.91
N HIS A 120 17.52 3.60 24.53
CA HIS A 120 16.35 2.87 24.04
C HIS A 120 15.07 3.71 24.15
N LYS A 121 14.87 4.45 25.25
CA LYS A 121 13.73 5.39 25.38
C LYS A 121 13.75 6.46 24.28
N PHE A 122 14.93 7.02 23.99
CA PHE A 122 15.09 7.98 22.90
C PHE A 122 14.75 7.35 21.54
N LEU A 123 15.36 6.19 21.21
CA LEU A 123 15.10 5.50 19.95
C LEU A 123 13.63 5.05 19.81
N SER A 124 12.99 4.61 20.88
CA SER A 124 11.59 4.20 20.89
C SER A 124 10.65 5.31 20.44
N ILE A 125 10.90 6.57 20.85
CA ILE A 125 10.10 7.72 20.42
C ILE A 125 10.55 8.20 19.04
N PHE A 126 11.86 8.22 18.80
CA PHE A 126 12.43 8.76 17.57
C PHE A 126 12.14 7.90 16.34
N VAL A 127 12.17 6.57 16.47
CA VAL A 127 12.00 5.61 15.35
C VAL A 127 10.52 5.43 14.96
N LEU A 128 9.61 5.53 15.93
CA LEU A 128 8.16 5.32 15.76
C LEU A 128 7.51 6.13 14.62
N PRO A 129 7.81 7.43 14.40
CA PRO A 129 7.16 8.19 13.33
C PRO A 129 7.69 7.86 11.93
N TRP A 130 8.88 7.26 11.79
CA TRP A 130 9.53 7.10 10.49
C TRP A 130 8.75 6.23 9.50
N PRO A 131 8.13 5.10 9.89
CA PRO A 131 7.32 4.32 8.95
C PRO A 131 6.15 5.09 8.33
N TRP A 132 5.54 6.04 9.07
CA TRP A 132 4.54 6.94 8.50
C TRP A 132 5.17 7.91 7.49
N VAL A 133 6.27 8.55 7.87
CA VAL A 133 6.96 9.52 6.99
C VAL A 133 7.43 8.84 5.70
N ILE A 134 8.06 7.67 5.79
CA ILE A 134 8.54 6.89 4.65
C ILE A 134 7.37 6.43 3.78
N PHE A 135 6.28 5.99 4.39
CA PHE A 135 5.09 5.57 3.62
C PHE A 135 4.49 6.74 2.84
N ILE A 136 4.33 7.91 3.46
CA ILE A 136 3.89 9.14 2.75
C ILE A 136 4.88 9.49 1.63
N LEU A 137 6.18 9.45 1.91
CA LEU A 137 7.21 9.77 0.92
C LEU A 137 7.09 8.86 -0.31
N PHE A 138 6.86 7.57 -0.11
CA PHE A 138 6.68 6.62 -1.21
C PHE A 138 5.42 6.86 -2.04
N GLN A 139 4.37 7.51 -1.50
CA GLN A 139 3.19 7.89 -2.29
C GLN A 139 3.49 9.03 -3.28
N PHE A 140 4.50 9.84 -3.00
CA PHE A 140 4.89 10.97 -3.85
C PHE A 140 6.11 10.68 -4.73
N LEU A 141 6.71 9.51 -4.57
CA LEU A 141 7.92 9.14 -5.30
C LEU A 141 7.54 8.63 -6.69
N ASP A 142 7.98 9.33 -7.73
CA ASP A 142 7.77 8.90 -9.11
C ASP A 142 8.48 7.56 -9.34
N PRO A 143 7.76 6.49 -9.74
CA PRO A 143 8.34 5.18 -9.95
C PRO A 143 9.27 5.10 -11.18
N GLY A 144 9.46 6.20 -11.92
CA GLY A 144 10.39 6.28 -13.04
C GLY A 144 9.73 5.82 -14.33
N GLU A 145 8.83 6.65 -14.87
CA GLU A 145 8.14 6.38 -16.13
C GLU A 145 9.11 6.39 -17.32
N ILE A 146 9.08 5.32 -18.12
CA ILE A 146 9.83 5.20 -19.37
C ILE A 146 8.94 5.66 -20.53
N ARG A 147 9.43 6.66 -21.25
CA ARG A 147 8.79 7.31 -22.39
C ARG A 147 9.76 7.36 -23.57
N ASN A 148 9.25 7.72 -24.75
CA ASN A 148 10.06 7.80 -25.97
C ASN A 148 11.26 8.76 -25.86
N ASP A 149 11.12 9.84 -25.07
CA ASP A 149 12.18 10.83 -24.86
C ASP A 149 13.33 10.32 -23.98
N ASN A 150 13.05 9.42 -23.04
CA ASN A 150 14.03 8.97 -22.03
C ASN A 150 14.49 7.52 -22.20
N VAL A 151 13.90 6.77 -23.13
CA VAL A 151 14.17 5.32 -23.30
C VAL A 151 15.63 5.03 -23.60
N GLU A 152 16.28 5.86 -24.41
CA GLU A 152 17.71 5.71 -24.72
C GLU A 152 18.59 5.91 -23.49
N SER A 153 18.25 6.87 -22.63
CA SER A 153 18.97 7.11 -21.38
C SER A 153 18.84 5.91 -20.45
N TYR A 154 17.66 5.31 -20.34
CA TYR A 154 17.44 4.10 -19.55
C TYR A 154 18.17 2.88 -20.13
N LEU A 155 18.25 2.72 -21.45
CA LEU A 155 19.01 1.65 -22.10
C LEU A 155 20.53 1.78 -21.90
N LYS A 156 21.05 3.00 -21.76
CA LYS A 156 22.46 3.23 -21.39
C LYS A 156 22.75 2.79 -19.94
N ILE A 157 21.82 3.02 -19.03
CA ILE A 157 21.95 2.63 -17.61
C ILE A 157 21.75 1.12 -17.44
N TYR A 158 20.78 0.55 -18.15
CA TYR A 158 20.42 -0.86 -18.11
C TYR A 158 20.57 -1.48 -19.50
N PRO A 159 21.79 -1.88 -19.91
CA PRO A 159 22.02 -2.52 -21.20
C PRO A 159 21.45 -3.94 -21.23
N TYR A 160 21.18 -4.44 -22.44
CA TYR A 160 20.75 -5.83 -22.65
C TYR A 160 21.89 -6.80 -22.27
N ASP A 161 21.57 -7.77 -21.43
CA ASP A 161 22.51 -8.82 -21.03
C ASP A 161 22.49 -10.03 -21.99
N TYR A 162 21.50 -10.11 -22.89
CA TYR A 162 21.29 -11.23 -23.82
C TYR A 162 21.24 -12.61 -23.13
N VAL A 163 20.95 -12.64 -21.83
CA VAL A 163 20.73 -13.86 -21.04
C VAL A 163 19.29 -13.88 -20.55
N LEU A 164 18.84 -12.77 -19.95
CA LEU A 164 17.49 -12.58 -19.43
C LEU A 164 16.73 -11.54 -20.26
N TYR A 165 17.42 -10.53 -20.78
CA TYR A 165 16.82 -9.41 -21.47
C TYR A 165 17.37 -9.28 -22.89
N PHE A 166 16.47 -9.49 -23.85
CA PHE A 166 16.73 -9.34 -25.28
C PHE A 166 16.02 -8.09 -25.82
N PRO A 167 16.57 -7.45 -26.87
CA PRO A 167 15.93 -6.32 -27.53
C PRO A 167 14.57 -6.74 -28.08
N ASN A 168 13.52 -6.13 -27.54
CA ASN A 168 12.13 -6.38 -27.90
C ASN A 168 11.36 -5.06 -27.88
N LEU A 169 10.24 -5.00 -28.58
CA LEU A 169 9.37 -3.84 -28.60
C LEU A 169 8.13 -4.08 -27.74
N CYS A 170 7.70 -3.05 -27.00
CA CYS A 170 6.47 -3.13 -26.23
C CYS A 170 5.26 -3.13 -27.20
N PRO A 171 4.37 -4.13 -27.18
CA PRO A 171 3.25 -4.20 -28.14
C PRO A 171 2.26 -3.04 -27.98
N THR A 172 2.07 -2.53 -26.75
CA THR A 172 1.11 -1.46 -26.47
C THR A 172 1.69 -0.07 -26.75
N LEU A 173 2.85 0.24 -26.16
CA LEU A 173 3.47 1.56 -26.25
C LEU A 173 4.39 1.74 -27.48
N GLN A 174 4.74 0.66 -28.19
CA GLN A 174 5.65 0.66 -29.34
C GLN A 174 7.06 1.23 -29.04
N ILE A 175 7.47 1.21 -27.77
CA ILE A 175 8.81 1.63 -27.31
C ILE A 175 9.71 0.41 -27.06
N PRO A 176 11.04 0.52 -27.20
CA PRO A 176 11.94 -0.58 -26.87
C PRO A 176 11.83 -0.95 -25.38
N VAL A 177 11.79 -2.25 -25.11
CA VAL A 177 11.68 -2.78 -23.76
C VAL A 177 13.02 -2.60 -23.08
N VAL A 178 13.07 -1.67 -22.12
CA VAL A 178 14.23 -1.51 -21.25
C VAL A 178 14.35 -2.74 -20.34
N PRO A 179 15.55 -3.31 -20.17
CA PRO A 179 15.80 -4.37 -19.19
C PRO A 179 15.27 -3.98 -17.81
N ARG A 180 14.71 -4.96 -17.09
CA ARG A 180 14.08 -4.73 -15.78
C ARG A 180 12.98 -3.65 -15.83
N SER A 181 12.24 -3.48 -16.92
CA SER A 181 11.05 -2.64 -16.95
C SER A 181 9.78 -3.49 -17.10
N ARG A 182 8.66 -3.03 -16.55
CA ARG A 182 7.35 -3.67 -16.76
C ARG A 182 6.32 -2.67 -17.27
N TYR A 183 5.46 -3.16 -18.16
CA TYR A 183 4.28 -2.42 -18.58
C TYR A 183 3.16 -2.64 -17.56
N CYS A 184 2.67 -1.57 -16.96
CA CYS A 184 1.52 -1.61 -16.08
C CYS A 184 0.24 -1.42 -16.90
N ARG A 185 -0.66 -2.40 -16.85
CA ARG A 185 -1.97 -2.32 -17.53
C ARG A 185 -2.92 -1.31 -16.88
N TYR A 186 -2.71 -0.96 -15.61
CA TYR A 186 -3.58 -0.02 -14.90
C TYR A 186 -3.23 1.41 -15.22
N THR A 187 -1.94 1.77 -15.11
CA THR A 187 -1.47 3.12 -15.41
C THR A 187 -1.23 3.36 -16.91
N GLN A 188 -1.28 2.30 -17.73
CA GLN A 188 -0.92 2.30 -19.17
C GLN A 188 0.48 2.87 -19.43
N LYS A 189 1.37 2.76 -18.44
CA LYS A 189 2.74 3.27 -18.48
C LYS A 189 3.73 2.14 -18.32
N ARG A 190 4.92 2.30 -18.91
CA ARG A 190 6.06 1.41 -18.66
C ARG A 190 6.92 2.03 -17.58
N ILE A 191 7.22 1.26 -16.55
CA ILE A 191 7.91 1.72 -15.34
C ILE A 191 9.29 1.06 -15.31
N ALA A 192 10.34 1.87 -15.08
CA ALA A 192 11.70 1.41 -14.83
C ALA A 192 11.73 0.77 -13.44
N TYR A 193 11.84 -0.56 -13.38
CA TYR A 193 11.73 -1.28 -12.13
C TYR A 193 13.04 -1.11 -11.33
N VAL A 194 12.94 -0.61 -10.11
CA VAL A 194 13.96 -0.81 -9.07
C VAL A 194 13.42 -1.90 -8.15
N GLU A 195 14.18 -2.99 -7.99
CA GLU A 195 13.81 -4.14 -7.17
C GLU A 195 13.61 -3.77 -5.70
N PHE A 196 12.69 -4.52 -5.07
CA PHE A 196 12.29 -4.54 -3.67
C PHE A 196 11.37 -3.40 -3.16
N PHE A 197 10.24 -3.81 -2.56
CA PHE A 197 9.22 -3.05 -1.81
C PHE A 197 8.04 -2.37 -2.54
N ILE A 198 8.19 -1.82 -3.75
CA ILE A 198 7.16 -0.90 -4.28
C ILE A 198 6.04 -1.58 -5.11
N SER A 199 6.13 -2.88 -5.41
CA SER A 199 5.05 -3.58 -6.13
C SER A 199 3.72 -3.66 -5.37
N TYR A 200 3.73 -3.54 -4.04
CA TYR A 200 2.50 -3.49 -3.23
C TYR A 200 2.02 -2.06 -2.94
N LEU A 201 2.90 -1.05 -3.05
CA LEU A 201 2.54 0.34 -2.79
C LEU A 201 1.97 1.05 -4.03
N HIS A 202 2.28 0.56 -5.24
CA HIS A 202 1.75 1.07 -6.50
C HIS A 202 0.67 0.15 -7.09
N PHE A 203 -0.31 -0.23 -6.25
CA PHE A 203 -1.69 -0.37 -6.75
C PHE A 203 -2.33 1.03 -6.77
N GLU A 204 -1.73 1.94 -7.53
CA GLU A 204 -2.43 3.09 -8.09
C GLU A 204 -2.93 2.69 -9.47
#